data_AF-A0A842KRL1-F1
#
_entry.id   AF-A0A842KRL1-F1
#
_cell.length_a   1.000
_cell.length_b   1.000
_cell.length_c   1.000
_cell.angle_alpha   90.00
_cell.angle_beta   90.00
_cell.angle_gamma   90.00
#
_symmetry.space_group_name_H-M   'P 1'
#
loop_
_entity.id
_entity.type
_entity.pdbx_description
1 polymer ?
#
loop_
_entity_poly.entity_id
_entity_poly.type
_entity_poly.pdbx_seq_one_letter_code
_entity_poly.pdbx_strand_id
1 'polypeptide(L)'
;MRKPYVILIGSASGIGKSTIAAAIASELGIKHLIETDFIREVVRGIIGPDYAPVLHRSSFDAYIALRDKERFGDYTALVSAGFEEHASFVIPAIEKVIKRAIDDADDIVIEGVHLIPGLIDIAKFKDEASIHFFILSADEELHKERFVKRAMEIKRGGKHLEYFKENRIIHDYLVNEAKKHDVPVIDNESVNCTIKRMLSFIREHCKLITLKHSVDKLSEVIDIVIRKCGGRIVDVSYYIPGFSEPLKREVNVYDPREAQRFLDRLQSNPKRKRDLERLYRLSNNIHSHTICAPDKESLSKIIQELDKKGLLYKGEDDQP
;
A
#
# COMPACT_ATOMS: atom_id res chain seq x y z
N MET A 1 -17.06 21.78 -4.87
CA MET A 1 -17.61 20.41 -4.82
C MET A 1 -16.63 19.51 -4.09
N ARG A 2 -17.10 18.46 -3.41
CA ARG A 2 -16.21 17.42 -2.84
C ARG A 2 -15.54 16.68 -3.98
N LYS A 3 -14.22 16.46 -3.92
CA LYS A 3 -13.54 15.55 -4.85
C LYS A 3 -14.01 14.11 -4.57
N PRO A 4 -14.47 13.34 -5.56
CA PRO A 4 -14.83 11.95 -5.36
C PRO A 4 -13.59 11.13 -4.98
N TYR A 5 -13.78 10.07 -4.21
CA TYR A 5 -12.75 9.09 -3.92
C TYR A 5 -12.58 8.12 -5.08
N VAL A 6 -11.35 7.94 -5.54
CA VAL A 6 -10.97 6.86 -6.45
C VAL A 6 -9.95 6.00 -5.72
N ILE A 7 -10.38 4.82 -5.29
CA ILE A 7 -9.55 3.90 -4.52
C ILE A 7 -9.17 2.72 -5.41
N LEU A 8 -7.88 2.58 -5.69
CA LEU A 8 -7.32 1.50 -6.50
C LEU A 8 -6.62 0.49 -5.58
N ILE A 9 -7.01 -0.78 -5.66
CA ILE A 9 -6.45 -1.86 -4.82
C ILE A 9 -5.89 -2.96 -5.72
N GLY A 10 -4.59 -2.88 -6.00
CA GLY A 10 -3.87 -3.85 -6.81
C GLY A 10 -3.27 -4.98 -5.99
N SER A 11 -3.22 -6.19 -6.54
CA SER A 11 -2.59 -7.35 -5.90
C SER A 11 -2.61 -8.57 -6.81
N ALA A 12 -1.67 -9.49 -6.61
CA ALA A 12 -1.75 -10.84 -7.16
C ALA A 12 -2.98 -11.63 -6.66
N SER A 13 -3.32 -12.71 -7.36
CA SER A 13 -4.40 -13.62 -6.96
C SER A 13 -4.07 -14.31 -5.63
N GLY A 14 -5.08 -14.54 -4.79
CA GLY A 14 -4.92 -15.24 -3.51
C GLY A 14 -4.44 -14.40 -2.33
N ILE A 15 -4.21 -13.09 -2.47
CA ILE A 15 -3.78 -12.22 -1.35
C ILE A 15 -4.94 -11.71 -0.49
N GLY A 16 -6.18 -11.73 -1.00
CA GLY A 16 -7.37 -11.25 -0.27
C GLY A 16 -7.94 -9.90 -0.73
N LYS A 17 -7.57 -9.44 -1.93
CA LYS A 17 -7.99 -8.16 -2.52
C LYS A 17 -9.51 -7.90 -2.48
N SER A 18 -10.33 -8.83 -2.95
CA SER A 18 -11.78 -8.64 -3.02
C SER A 18 -12.42 -8.48 -1.63
N THR A 19 -11.89 -9.18 -0.62
CA THR A 19 -12.33 -9.02 0.77
C THR A 19 -11.99 -7.65 1.33
N ILE A 20 -10.77 -7.16 1.10
CA ILE A 20 -10.34 -5.83 1.55
C ILE A 20 -11.09 -4.73 0.81
N ALA A 21 -11.28 -4.86 -0.50
CA ALA A 21 -12.00 -3.89 -1.32
C ALA A 21 -13.46 -3.76 -0.89
N ALA A 22 -14.16 -4.88 -0.65
CA ALA A 22 -15.53 -4.88 -0.14
C ALA A 22 -15.62 -4.25 1.26
N ALA A 23 -14.66 -4.56 2.14
CA ALA A 23 -14.63 -3.99 3.48
C ALA A 23 -14.34 -2.48 3.47
N ILE A 24 -13.40 -1.98 2.65
CA ILE A 24 -13.17 -0.54 2.47
C ILE A 24 -14.40 0.15 1.89
N ALA A 25 -15.02 -0.42 0.86
CA ALA A 25 -16.19 0.14 0.22
C ALA A 25 -17.35 0.28 1.23
N SER A 26 -17.59 -0.76 2.03
CA SER A 26 -18.59 -0.73 3.10
C SER A 26 -18.30 0.32 4.16
N GLU A 27 -17.05 0.42 4.62
CA GLU A 27 -16.61 1.35 5.67
C GLU A 27 -16.68 2.82 5.23
N LEU A 28 -16.52 3.09 3.93
CA LEU A 28 -16.61 4.44 3.36
C LEU A 28 -17.99 4.74 2.74
N GLY A 29 -18.91 3.77 2.73
CA GLY A 29 -20.23 3.93 2.10
C GLY A 29 -20.17 4.04 0.56
N ILE A 30 -19.12 3.51 -0.06
CA ILE A 30 -18.90 3.55 -1.51
C ILE A 30 -19.69 2.42 -2.16
N LYS A 31 -20.57 2.76 -3.10
CA LYS A 31 -21.44 1.79 -3.79
C LYS A 31 -20.79 1.15 -5.01
N HIS A 32 -19.89 1.88 -5.67
CA HIS A 32 -19.26 1.43 -6.91
C HIS A 32 -17.99 0.65 -6.57
N LEU A 33 -18.08 -0.68 -6.57
CA LEU A 33 -16.96 -1.59 -6.46
C LEU A 33 -16.81 -2.37 -7.77
N ILE A 34 -15.67 -2.21 -8.46
CA ILE A 34 -15.44 -2.79 -9.78
C ILE A 34 -14.20 -3.68 -9.77
N GLU A 35 -14.34 -4.93 -10.20
CA GLU A 35 -13.21 -5.83 -10.41
C GLU A 35 -12.66 -5.66 -11.84
N THR A 36 -11.35 -5.47 -11.96
CA THR A 36 -10.69 -5.31 -13.27
C THR A 36 -10.82 -6.56 -14.16
N ASP A 37 -11.07 -7.75 -13.58
CA ASP A 37 -11.38 -8.95 -14.35
C ASP A 37 -12.70 -8.80 -15.15
N PHE A 38 -13.72 -8.10 -14.63
CA PHE A 38 -14.94 -7.82 -15.40
C PHE A 38 -14.66 -6.91 -16.59
N ILE A 39 -13.84 -5.87 -16.38
CA ILE A 39 -13.39 -4.97 -17.45
C ILE A 39 -12.65 -5.78 -18.52
N ARG A 40 -11.76 -6.68 -18.11
CA ARG A 40 -11.04 -7.58 -19.03
C ARG A 40 -12.01 -8.42 -19.86
N GLU A 41 -13.05 -9.02 -19.28
CA GLU A 41 -14.01 -9.82 -20.05
C GLU A 41 -14.73 -8.99 -21.12
N VAL A 42 -15.05 -7.72 -20.85
CA VAL A 42 -15.60 -6.81 -21.85
C VAL A 42 -14.60 -6.56 -22.98
N VAL A 43 -13.34 -6.23 -22.66
CA VAL A 43 -12.29 -6.00 -23.67
C VAL A 43 -12.02 -7.27 -24.50
N ARG A 44 -12.04 -8.44 -23.85
CA ARG A 44 -11.86 -9.76 -24.48
C ARG A 44 -12.96 -10.09 -25.49
N GLY A 45 -14.19 -9.64 -25.25
CA GLY A 45 -15.30 -9.79 -26.19
C GLY A 45 -15.16 -8.94 -27.45
N ILE A 46 -14.33 -7.88 -27.40
CA ILE A 46 -14.11 -6.95 -28.51
C ILE A 46 -12.88 -7.37 -29.33
N ILE A 47 -11.78 -7.73 -28.65
CA ILE A 47 -10.51 -8.08 -29.30
C ILE A 47 -10.35 -9.59 -29.35
N GLY A 48 -10.41 -10.18 -30.55
CA GLY A 48 -10.26 -11.62 -30.75
C GLY A 48 -8.88 -12.17 -30.37
N PRO A 49 -8.78 -13.47 -30.05
CA PRO A 49 -7.54 -14.11 -29.60
C PRO A 49 -6.42 -14.11 -30.64
N ASP A 50 -6.74 -13.99 -31.93
CA ASP A 50 -5.73 -13.88 -32.99
C ASP A 50 -4.96 -12.55 -32.94
N TYR A 51 -5.59 -11.50 -32.40
CA TYR A 51 -5.00 -10.16 -32.29
C TYR A 51 -4.39 -9.90 -30.91
N ALA A 52 -5.02 -10.40 -29.84
CA ALA A 52 -4.53 -10.23 -28.48
C ALA A 52 -4.52 -11.57 -27.73
N PRO A 53 -3.68 -12.54 -28.11
CA PRO A 53 -3.70 -13.88 -27.51
C PRO A 53 -3.42 -13.85 -26.01
N VAL A 54 -2.63 -12.89 -25.54
CA VAL A 54 -2.31 -12.66 -24.13
C VAL A 54 -3.58 -12.31 -23.32
N LEU A 55 -4.48 -11.48 -23.84
CA LEU A 55 -5.74 -11.07 -23.19
C LEU A 55 -6.69 -12.26 -22.91
N HIS A 56 -6.58 -13.33 -23.70
CA HIS A 56 -7.42 -14.54 -23.59
C HIS A 56 -6.84 -15.60 -22.63
N ARG A 57 -5.68 -15.31 -22.03
CA ARG A 57 -5.07 -16.12 -20.96
C ARG A 57 -5.50 -15.60 -19.59
N SER A 58 -5.05 -16.29 -18.53
CA SER A 58 -5.03 -15.73 -17.18
C SER A 58 -3.79 -14.86 -17.01
N SER A 59 -3.82 -13.91 -16.07
CA SER A 59 -2.70 -13.01 -15.85
C SER A 59 -1.37 -13.73 -15.53
N PHE A 60 -1.44 -14.90 -14.88
CA PHE A 60 -0.29 -15.70 -14.47
C PHE A 60 0.26 -16.65 -15.55
N ASP A 61 -0.51 -16.96 -16.60
CA ASP A 61 -0.06 -17.81 -17.71
C ASP A 61 -0.02 -17.05 -19.05
N ALA A 62 -0.25 -15.74 -19.00
CA ALA A 62 -0.16 -14.79 -20.10
C ALA A 62 1.13 -14.90 -20.91
N TYR A 63 2.26 -15.13 -20.24
CA TYR A 63 3.58 -15.27 -20.86
C TYR A 63 3.67 -16.44 -21.87
N ILE A 64 2.79 -17.44 -21.76
CA ILE A 64 2.73 -18.56 -22.71
C ILE A 64 2.34 -18.09 -24.11
N ALA A 65 1.59 -16.99 -24.21
CA ALA A 65 1.12 -16.43 -25.48
C ALA A 65 2.11 -15.43 -26.13
N LEU A 66 3.21 -15.09 -25.45
CA LEU A 66 4.26 -14.24 -26.02
C LEU A 66 4.93 -14.94 -27.21
N ARG A 67 5.24 -14.18 -28.26
CA ARG A 67 5.89 -14.72 -29.47
C ARG A 67 7.42 -14.77 -29.33
N ASP A 68 8.02 -13.78 -28.70
CA ASP A 68 9.47 -13.56 -28.60
C ASP A 68 10.04 -13.97 -27.23
N LYS A 69 9.63 -15.13 -26.71
CA LYS A 69 9.98 -15.61 -25.35
C LYS A 69 11.49 -15.70 -25.10
N GLU A 70 12.28 -15.98 -26.13
CA GLU A 70 13.74 -16.14 -26.04
C GLU A 70 14.48 -14.83 -25.73
N ARG A 71 13.83 -13.67 -25.91
CA ARG A 71 14.41 -12.37 -25.60
C ARG A 71 14.60 -12.13 -24.10
N PHE A 72 13.84 -12.83 -23.26
CA PHE A 72 13.84 -12.62 -21.82
C PHE A 72 14.94 -13.45 -21.16
N GLY A 73 15.79 -12.79 -20.37
CA GLY A 73 16.99 -13.40 -19.79
C GLY A 73 16.72 -14.49 -18.75
N ASP A 74 15.54 -14.48 -18.11
CA ASP A 74 15.12 -15.50 -17.17
C ASP A 74 13.59 -15.67 -17.12
N TYR A 75 13.15 -16.71 -16.39
CA TYR A 75 11.75 -17.06 -16.25
C TYR A 75 10.90 -15.99 -15.54
N THR A 76 11.48 -15.29 -14.56
CA THR A 76 10.78 -14.23 -13.81
C THR A 76 10.49 -13.04 -14.70
N ALA A 77 11.48 -12.64 -15.51
CA ALA A 77 11.33 -11.59 -16.50
C ALA A 77 10.28 -11.96 -17.57
N LEU A 78 10.27 -13.20 -18.04
CA LEU A 78 9.29 -13.70 -18.99
C LEU A 78 7.85 -13.64 -18.43
N VAL A 79 7.64 -14.13 -17.21
CA VAL A 79 6.32 -14.10 -16.55
C VAL A 79 5.86 -12.65 -16.33
N SER A 80 6.76 -11.78 -15.86
CA SER A 80 6.44 -10.37 -15.61
C SER A 80 6.07 -9.63 -16.91
N ALA A 81 6.82 -9.85 -17.99
CA ALA A 81 6.52 -9.26 -19.29
C ALA A 81 5.16 -9.71 -19.86
N GLY A 82 4.84 -11.00 -19.74
CA GLY A 82 3.53 -11.51 -20.15
C GLY A 82 2.39 -10.89 -19.34
N PHE A 83 2.61 -10.70 -18.03
CA PHE A 83 1.66 -10.04 -17.15
C PHE A 83 1.48 -8.55 -17.48
N GLU A 84 2.57 -7.82 -17.76
CA GLU A 84 2.51 -6.42 -18.20
C GLU A 84 1.75 -6.28 -19.51
N GLU A 85 2.05 -7.10 -20.52
CA GLU A 85 1.34 -7.09 -21.80
C GLU A 85 -0.15 -7.42 -21.59
N HIS A 86 -0.46 -8.41 -20.75
CA HIS A 86 -1.84 -8.74 -20.39
C HIS A 86 -2.58 -7.53 -19.78
N ALA A 87 -1.95 -6.82 -18.85
CA ALA A 87 -2.54 -5.64 -18.23
C ALA A 87 -2.65 -4.45 -19.19
N SER A 88 -1.72 -4.30 -20.13
CA SER A 88 -1.71 -3.19 -21.09
C SER A 88 -3.00 -3.09 -21.93
N PHE A 89 -3.65 -4.22 -22.21
CA PHE A 89 -4.94 -4.24 -22.91
C PHE A 89 -6.12 -3.74 -22.05
N VAL A 90 -6.03 -3.87 -20.73
CA VAL A 90 -7.13 -3.60 -19.79
C VAL A 90 -7.04 -2.21 -19.19
N ILE A 91 -5.82 -1.71 -18.95
CA ILE A 91 -5.56 -0.40 -18.33
C ILE A 91 -6.31 0.76 -19.00
N PRO A 92 -6.31 0.91 -20.35
CA PRO A 92 -7.05 2.00 -20.98
C PRO A 92 -8.54 2.02 -20.63
N ALA A 93 -9.16 0.84 -20.50
CA ALA A 93 -10.56 0.73 -20.09
C ALA A 93 -10.75 1.07 -18.61
N ILE A 94 -9.82 0.66 -17.72
CA ILE A 94 -9.82 1.06 -16.30
C ILE A 94 -9.79 2.59 -16.18
N GLU A 95 -8.93 3.27 -16.93
CA GLU A 95 -8.81 4.72 -16.90
C GLU A 95 -10.08 5.42 -17.40
N LYS A 96 -10.80 4.84 -18.37
CA LYS A 96 -12.11 5.35 -18.80
C LYS A 96 -13.18 5.18 -17.72
N VAL A 97 -13.16 4.07 -17.00
CA VAL A 97 -14.05 3.85 -15.84
C VAL A 97 -13.76 4.87 -14.74
N ILE A 98 -12.49 5.13 -14.42
CA ILE A 98 -12.09 6.17 -13.46
C ILE A 98 -12.62 7.53 -13.91
N LYS A 99 -12.34 7.94 -15.17
CA LYS A 99 -12.79 9.24 -15.69
C LYS A 99 -14.31 9.37 -15.60
N ARG A 100 -15.05 8.32 -15.96
CA ARG A 100 -16.51 8.31 -15.88
C ARG A 100 -17.02 8.54 -14.46
N ALA A 101 -16.46 7.85 -13.47
CA ALA A 101 -16.85 8.03 -12.07
C ALA A 101 -16.55 9.46 -11.57
N ILE A 102 -15.41 10.04 -11.99
CA ILE A 102 -15.05 11.42 -11.67
C ILE A 102 -16.04 12.41 -12.28
N ASP A 103 -16.39 12.25 -13.55
CA ASP A 103 -17.33 13.12 -14.27
C ASP A 103 -18.74 13.07 -13.64
N ASP A 104 -19.15 11.90 -13.14
CA ASP A 104 -20.42 11.70 -12.44
C ASP A 104 -20.34 12.10 -10.94
N ALA A 105 -19.17 12.50 -10.44
CA ALA A 105 -18.87 12.79 -9.04
C ALA A 105 -19.14 11.64 -8.06
N ASP A 106 -19.00 10.40 -8.54
CA ASP A 106 -19.20 9.16 -7.79
C ASP A 106 -17.89 8.68 -7.14
N ASP A 107 -17.99 8.24 -5.88
CA ASP A 107 -16.90 7.49 -5.25
C ASP A 107 -16.82 6.08 -5.84
N ILE A 108 -15.61 5.60 -6.09
CA ILE A 108 -15.37 4.30 -6.69
C ILE A 108 -14.19 3.57 -6.05
N VAL A 109 -14.34 2.26 -5.85
CA VAL A 109 -13.27 1.32 -5.54
C VAL A 109 -13.06 0.41 -6.76
N ILE A 110 -11.84 0.35 -7.27
CA ILE A 110 -11.45 -0.57 -8.34
C ILE A 110 -10.42 -1.54 -7.77
N GLU A 111 -10.65 -2.83 -7.93
CA GLU A 111 -9.74 -3.88 -7.44
C GLU A 111 -9.28 -4.80 -8.56
N GLY A 112 -8.03 -5.24 -8.51
CA GLY A 112 -7.60 -6.41 -9.26
C GLY A 112 -6.14 -6.41 -9.70
N VAL A 113 -5.78 -7.46 -10.44
CA VAL A 113 -4.38 -7.72 -10.81
C VAL A 113 -3.85 -6.73 -11.84
N HIS A 114 -4.71 -6.13 -12.67
CA HIS A 114 -4.33 -5.21 -13.74
C HIS A 114 -3.92 -3.82 -13.23
N LEU A 115 -4.05 -3.57 -11.92
CA LEU A 115 -3.65 -2.31 -11.30
C LEU A 115 -2.14 -2.31 -11.02
N ILE A 116 -1.35 -2.00 -12.05
CA ILE A 116 0.11 -1.99 -11.99
C ILE A 116 0.62 -0.56 -11.78
N PRO A 117 1.34 -0.27 -10.68
CA PRO A 117 2.03 1.01 -10.48
C PRO A 117 2.97 1.31 -11.65
N GLY A 118 3.00 2.57 -12.10
CA GLY A 118 3.81 2.99 -13.24
C GLY A 118 3.14 2.84 -14.61
N LEU A 119 2.22 1.90 -14.78
CA LEU A 119 1.47 1.71 -16.04
C LEU A 119 0.12 2.44 -16.05
N ILE A 120 -0.46 2.67 -14.87
CA ILE A 120 -1.68 3.50 -14.74
C ILE A 120 -1.25 4.94 -14.47
N ASP A 121 -1.68 5.84 -15.35
CA ASP A 121 -1.46 7.28 -15.15
C ASP A 121 -2.49 7.82 -14.16
N ILE A 122 -2.17 7.76 -12.86
CA ILE A 122 -3.00 8.35 -11.81
C ILE A 122 -2.86 9.88 -11.74
N ALA A 123 -1.78 10.44 -12.30
CA ALA A 123 -1.46 11.87 -12.17
C ALA A 123 -2.50 12.73 -12.88
N LYS A 124 -3.00 12.27 -14.03
CA LYS A 124 -4.05 12.97 -14.79
C LYS A 124 -5.37 13.18 -14.03
N PHE A 125 -5.60 12.47 -12.93
CA PHE A 125 -6.85 12.53 -12.18
C PHE A 125 -6.73 13.27 -10.83
N LYS A 126 -5.51 13.63 -10.38
CA LYS A 126 -5.27 14.19 -9.03
C LYS A 126 -5.96 15.53 -8.79
N ASP A 127 -6.13 16.34 -9.84
CA ASP A 127 -6.78 17.64 -9.73
C ASP A 127 -8.30 17.53 -9.60
N GLU A 128 -8.91 16.46 -10.12
CA GLU A 128 -10.36 16.27 -10.15
C GLU A 128 -10.86 15.34 -9.03
N ALA A 129 -10.02 14.44 -8.51
CA ALA A 129 -10.43 13.41 -7.54
C ALA A 129 -9.38 13.14 -6.45
N SER A 130 -9.82 12.56 -5.33
CA SER A 130 -8.95 12.06 -4.27
C SER A 130 -8.53 10.63 -4.60
N ILE A 131 -7.35 10.50 -5.23
CA ILE A 131 -6.83 9.20 -5.68
C ILE A 131 -6.04 8.52 -4.57
N HIS A 132 -6.43 7.30 -4.21
CA HIS A 132 -5.68 6.45 -3.29
C HIS A 132 -5.36 5.11 -3.95
N PHE A 133 -4.09 4.86 -4.24
CA PHE A 133 -3.64 3.61 -4.86
C PHE A 133 -2.84 2.79 -3.84
N PHE A 134 -3.22 1.53 -3.65
CA PHE A 134 -2.56 0.59 -2.75
C PHE A 134 -2.21 -0.69 -3.49
N ILE A 135 -1.05 -1.28 -3.16
CA ILE A 135 -0.77 -2.69 -3.45
C ILE A 135 -0.88 -3.49 -2.17
N LEU A 136 -1.69 -4.55 -2.17
CA LEU A 136 -1.72 -5.49 -1.06
C LEU A 136 -0.62 -6.54 -1.22
N SER A 137 0.04 -6.87 -0.12
CA SER A 137 1.03 -7.94 -0.06
C SER A 137 0.68 -9.00 0.97
N ALA A 138 1.34 -10.15 0.87
CA ALA A 138 1.41 -11.15 1.93
C ALA A 138 2.76 -11.86 1.87
N ASP A 139 3.19 -12.45 3.00
CA ASP A 139 4.27 -13.42 2.96
C ASP A 139 3.89 -14.67 2.15
N GLU A 140 4.91 -15.41 1.72
CA GLU A 140 4.72 -16.53 0.81
C GLU A 140 3.88 -17.65 1.42
N GLU A 141 4.04 -17.94 2.71
CA GLU A 141 3.29 -18.98 3.41
C GLU A 141 1.79 -18.65 3.47
N LEU A 142 1.45 -17.44 3.92
CA LEU A 142 0.07 -16.96 3.99
C LEU A 142 -0.55 -16.83 2.59
N HIS A 143 0.23 -16.36 1.61
CA HIS A 143 -0.20 -16.31 0.21
C HIS A 143 -0.54 -17.70 -0.31
N LYS A 144 0.33 -18.69 -0.06
CA LYS A 144 0.13 -20.08 -0.48
C LYS A 144 -1.10 -20.69 0.18
N GLU A 145 -1.28 -20.50 1.49
CA GLU A 145 -2.45 -20.99 2.21
C GLU A 145 -3.75 -20.45 1.60
N ARG A 146 -3.83 -19.13 1.40
CA ARG A 146 -5.01 -18.47 0.82
C ARG A 146 -5.24 -18.89 -0.64
N PHE A 147 -4.16 -19.05 -1.41
CA PHE A 147 -4.23 -19.50 -2.79
C PHE A 147 -4.80 -20.92 -2.89
N VAL A 148 -4.34 -21.83 -2.04
CA VAL A 148 -4.86 -23.21 -1.95
C VAL A 148 -6.32 -23.21 -1.54
N LYS A 149 -6.69 -22.45 -0.50
CA LYS A 149 -8.08 -22.35 -0.01
C LYS A 149 -9.02 -21.88 -1.14
N ARG A 150 -8.64 -20.84 -1.86
CA ARG A 150 -9.41 -20.32 -3.01
C ARG A 150 -9.55 -21.36 -4.12
N ALA A 151 -8.50 -22.12 -4.43
CA ALA A 151 -8.56 -23.17 -5.44
C ALA A 151 -9.57 -24.28 -5.07
N MET A 152 -9.62 -24.66 -3.79
CA MET A 152 -10.59 -25.63 -3.27
C MET A 152 -12.03 -25.13 -3.36
N GLU A 153 -12.28 -23.87 -2.99
CA GLU A 153 -13.62 -23.25 -3.01
C GLU A 153 -14.20 -23.17 -4.44
N ILE A 154 -13.36 -22.87 -5.43
CA ILE A 154 -13.79 -22.66 -6.83
C ILE A 154 -13.95 -23.99 -7.59
N LYS A 155 -13.67 -25.16 -6.98
CA LYS A 155 -13.67 -26.49 -7.63
C LYS A 155 -12.83 -26.54 -8.93
N ARG A 156 -11.85 -25.64 -9.08
CA ARG A 156 -10.88 -25.67 -10.19
C ARG A 156 -9.80 -26.68 -9.82
N GLY A 157 -9.93 -27.92 -10.31
CA GLY A 157 -9.03 -29.03 -9.99
C GLY A 157 -7.54 -28.76 -10.33
N GLY A 158 -6.67 -29.54 -9.68
CA GLY A 158 -5.24 -29.81 -9.97
C GLY A 158 -4.38 -28.68 -10.56
N LYS A 159 -4.57 -28.37 -11.85
CA LYS A 159 -3.74 -27.45 -12.64
C LYS A 159 -3.64 -26.03 -12.08
N HIS A 160 -4.62 -25.56 -11.30
CA HIS A 160 -4.53 -24.20 -10.75
C HIS A 160 -3.45 -24.05 -9.68
N LEU A 161 -3.15 -25.13 -8.93
CA LEU A 161 -2.10 -25.15 -7.90
C LEU A 161 -0.69 -25.11 -8.51
N GLU A 162 -0.54 -25.57 -9.76
CA GLU A 162 0.73 -25.56 -10.49
C GLU A 162 1.22 -24.13 -10.76
N TYR A 163 0.31 -23.15 -10.77
CA TYR A 163 0.62 -21.75 -11.09
C TYR A 163 0.94 -20.85 -9.87
N PHE A 164 1.19 -21.43 -8.70
CA PHE A 164 1.51 -20.63 -7.52
C PHE A 164 2.80 -19.83 -7.74
N LYS A 165 3.80 -20.42 -8.40
CA LYS A 165 5.10 -19.78 -8.67
C LYS A 165 4.93 -18.50 -9.49
N GLU A 166 4.12 -18.53 -10.52
CA GLU A 166 3.84 -17.40 -11.41
C GLU A 166 3.04 -16.32 -10.68
N ASN A 167 2.07 -16.72 -9.86
CA ASN A 167 1.34 -15.77 -9.01
C ASN A 167 2.26 -15.12 -7.97
N ARG A 168 3.26 -15.84 -7.45
CA ARG A 168 4.27 -15.27 -6.55
C ARG A 168 5.20 -14.30 -7.28
N ILE A 169 5.63 -14.64 -8.50
CA ILE A 169 6.40 -13.72 -9.35
C ILE A 169 5.62 -12.43 -9.59
N ILE A 170 4.33 -12.53 -9.96
CA ILE A 170 3.47 -11.35 -10.16
C ILE A 170 3.28 -10.55 -8.88
N HIS A 171 3.13 -11.22 -7.73
CA HIS A 171 3.07 -10.55 -6.43
C HIS A 171 4.34 -9.72 -6.18
N ASP A 172 5.52 -10.34 -6.31
CA ASP A 172 6.78 -9.67 -6.03
C ASP A 172 7.06 -8.55 -7.05
N TYR A 173 6.66 -8.74 -8.31
CA TYR A 173 6.67 -7.70 -9.33
C TYR A 173 5.82 -6.49 -8.93
N LEU A 174 4.54 -6.68 -8.57
CA LEU A 174 3.64 -5.60 -8.14
C LEU A 174 4.16 -4.84 -6.91
N VAL A 175 4.71 -5.56 -5.93
CA VAL A 175 5.31 -4.96 -4.73
C VAL A 175 6.55 -4.12 -5.08
N ASN A 176 7.37 -4.58 -6.03
CA ASN A 176 8.54 -3.85 -6.48
C ASN A 176 8.16 -2.60 -7.27
N GLU A 177 7.20 -2.69 -8.20
CA GLU A 177 6.70 -1.53 -8.94
C GLU A 177 6.05 -0.52 -8.00
N ALA A 178 5.30 -0.96 -6.99
CA ALA A 178 4.73 -0.07 -5.99
C ALA A 178 5.80 0.77 -5.28
N LYS A 179 6.89 0.13 -4.85
CA LYS A 179 8.01 0.82 -4.19
C LYS A 179 8.74 1.79 -5.12
N LYS A 180 8.90 1.45 -6.40
CA LYS A 180 9.54 2.34 -7.39
C LYS A 180 8.72 3.58 -7.69
N HIS A 181 7.39 3.46 -7.57
CA HIS A 181 6.42 4.51 -7.91
C HIS A 181 5.78 5.16 -6.67
N ASP A 182 6.36 4.98 -5.48
CA ASP A 182 5.89 5.52 -4.20
C ASP A 182 4.41 5.20 -3.89
N VAL A 183 3.93 4.05 -4.36
CA VAL A 183 2.60 3.51 -4.05
C VAL A 183 2.68 2.69 -2.75
N PRO A 184 1.86 2.98 -1.72
CA PRO A 184 1.89 2.23 -0.48
C PRO A 184 1.63 0.73 -0.66
N VAL A 185 2.46 -0.09 -0.02
CA VAL A 185 2.31 -1.55 0.02
C VAL A 185 1.78 -1.96 1.39
N ILE A 186 0.54 -2.45 1.45
CA ILE A 186 -0.11 -2.80 2.72
C ILE A 186 -0.08 -4.31 2.91
N ASP A 187 0.60 -4.78 3.96
CA ASP A 187 0.62 -6.20 4.30
C ASP A 187 -0.74 -6.67 4.85
N ASN A 188 -1.37 -7.60 4.15
CA ASN A 188 -2.70 -8.09 4.46
C ASN A 188 -2.64 -9.29 5.42
N GLU A 189 -2.27 -9.04 6.67
CA GLU A 189 -2.27 -10.08 7.73
C GLU A 189 -3.70 -10.36 8.22
N SER A 190 -4.43 -9.30 8.55
CA SER A 190 -5.83 -9.36 8.98
C SER A 190 -6.63 -8.25 8.32
N VAL A 191 -7.92 -8.51 8.07
CA VAL A 191 -8.81 -7.55 7.42
C VAL A 191 -8.86 -6.24 8.20
N ASN A 192 -9.16 -6.30 9.51
CA ASN A 192 -9.34 -5.09 10.33
C ASN A 192 -8.07 -4.21 10.36
N CYS A 193 -6.89 -4.81 10.57
CA CYS A 193 -5.63 -4.05 10.58
C CYS A 193 -5.34 -3.41 9.21
N THR A 194 -5.58 -4.15 8.12
CA THR A 194 -5.38 -3.67 6.75
C THR A 194 -6.29 -2.47 6.45
N ILE A 195 -7.58 -2.58 6.80
CA ILE A 195 -8.56 -1.50 6.65
C ILE A 195 -8.13 -0.26 7.42
N LYS A 196 -7.77 -0.40 8.70
CA LYS A 196 -7.29 0.73 9.52
C LYS A 196 -6.10 1.43 8.88
N ARG A 197 -5.08 0.68 8.45
CA ARG A 197 -3.91 1.25 7.77
C ARG A 197 -4.30 2.00 6.51
N MET A 198 -5.11 1.41 5.63
CA MET A 198 -5.59 2.08 4.42
C MET A 198 -6.37 3.37 4.74
N LEU A 199 -7.26 3.34 5.74
CA LEU A 199 -7.99 4.52 6.19
C LEU A 199 -7.09 5.63 6.71
N SER A 200 -5.94 5.31 7.32
CA SER A 200 -4.95 6.32 7.74
C SER A 200 -4.32 7.09 6.57
N PHE A 201 -4.36 6.53 5.36
CA PHE A 201 -4.01 7.22 4.11
C PHE A 201 -5.20 7.93 3.49
N ILE A 202 -6.40 7.36 3.58
CA ILE A 202 -7.59 7.88 2.89
C ILE A 202 -8.18 9.11 3.62
N ARG A 203 -8.35 9.02 4.95
CA ARG A 203 -9.04 10.05 5.74
C ARG A 203 -8.10 11.16 6.26
N GLU A 204 -6.79 10.92 6.22
CA GLU A 204 -5.74 11.88 6.62
C GLU A 204 -6.02 12.62 7.94
N HIS A 205 -6.55 11.91 8.94
CA HIS A 205 -6.70 12.46 10.30
C HIS A 205 -5.34 12.59 10.96
N CYS A 206 -4.63 13.66 10.62
CA CYS A 206 -3.25 13.89 11.01
C CYS A 206 -3.13 14.97 12.08
N LYS A 207 -2.17 14.82 12.99
CA LYS A 207 -1.79 15.85 13.96
C LYS A 207 -0.27 15.89 14.09
N LEU A 208 0.26 17.11 14.19
CA LEU A 208 1.64 17.33 14.62
C LEU A 208 1.74 17.03 16.12
N ILE A 209 2.61 16.09 16.49
CA ILE A 209 2.81 15.65 17.87
C ILE A 209 4.29 15.76 18.20
N THR A 210 4.62 16.52 19.24
CA THR A 210 5.98 16.64 19.75
C THR A 210 6.23 15.60 20.83
N LEU A 211 7.29 14.82 20.66
CA LEU A 211 7.69 13.77 21.57
C LEU A 211 9.06 14.07 22.17
N LYS A 212 9.26 13.67 23.42
CA LYS A 212 10.55 13.75 24.11
C LYS A 212 10.98 12.38 24.59
N HIS A 213 11.90 11.74 23.85
CA HIS A 213 12.40 10.42 24.22
C HIS A 213 13.75 10.10 23.56
N SER A 214 14.53 9.21 24.19
CA SER A 214 15.75 8.66 23.58
C SER A 214 15.42 7.61 22.51
N VAL A 215 16.43 7.20 21.75
CA VAL A 215 16.30 6.15 20.72
C VAL A 215 15.83 4.81 21.31
N ASP A 216 16.14 4.51 22.56
CA ASP A 216 15.73 3.26 23.23
C ASP A 216 14.20 3.14 23.42
N LYS A 217 13.49 4.27 23.37
CA LYS A 217 12.02 4.34 23.46
C LYS A 217 11.31 4.35 22.11
N LEU A 218 12.06 4.34 21.00
CA LEU A 218 11.50 4.39 19.65
C LEU A 218 10.59 3.19 19.35
N SER A 219 10.94 2.00 19.85
CA SER A 219 10.10 0.80 19.70
C SER A 219 8.73 0.96 20.37
N GLU A 220 8.67 1.64 21.52
CA GLU A 220 7.43 1.90 22.24
C GLU A 220 6.52 2.87 21.48
N VAL A 221 7.10 3.92 20.85
CA VAL A 221 6.34 4.84 19.99
C VAL A 221 5.76 4.11 18.77
N ILE A 222 6.59 3.33 18.07
CA ILE A 222 6.18 2.54 16.89
C ILE A 222 5.04 1.58 17.26
N ASP A 223 5.15 0.89 18.40
CA ASP A 223 4.13 -0.06 18.86
C ASP A 223 2.78 0.63 19.14
N ILE A 224 2.81 1.78 19.82
CA ILE A 224 1.60 2.55 20.15
C ILE A 224 0.92 3.07 18.88
N VAL A 225 1.70 3.75 18.01
CA VAL A 225 1.15 4.44 16.84
C VAL A 225 0.65 3.42 15.81
N ILE A 226 1.51 2.47 15.45
CA ILE A 226 1.28 1.60 14.29
C ILE A 226 0.59 0.31 14.71
N ARG A 227 1.19 -0.47 15.62
CA ARG A 227 0.70 -1.82 15.94
C ARG A 227 -0.64 -1.79 16.68
N LYS A 228 -0.78 -0.92 17.69
CA LYS A 228 -1.98 -0.86 18.54
C LYS A 228 -3.13 -0.06 17.94
N CYS A 229 -2.81 1.02 17.23
CA CYS A 229 -3.82 1.98 16.78
C CYS A 229 -4.00 2.03 15.26
N GLY A 230 -3.14 1.36 14.47
CA GLY A 230 -3.23 1.35 13.01
C GLY A 230 -2.93 2.71 12.37
N GLY A 231 -2.19 3.58 13.08
CA GLY A 231 -1.75 4.86 12.56
C GLY A 231 -0.47 4.77 11.73
N ARG A 232 -0.06 5.92 11.21
CA ARG A 232 1.14 6.11 10.38
C ARG A 232 1.94 7.30 10.89
N ILE A 233 3.27 7.17 10.89
CA ILE A 233 4.21 8.26 11.11
C ILE A 233 4.66 8.77 9.74
N VAL A 234 4.28 9.99 9.38
CA VAL A 234 4.53 10.56 8.04
C VAL A 234 5.96 11.10 7.96
N ASP A 235 6.31 11.95 8.91
CA ASP A 235 7.59 12.64 8.95
C ASP A 235 8.11 12.74 10.39
N VAL A 236 9.38 13.14 10.49
CA VAL A 236 10.02 13.54 11.73
C VAL A 236 10.79 14.85 11.50
N SER A 237 10.66 15.77 12.45
CA SER A 237 11.31 17.08 12.44
C SER A 237 12.14 17.26 13.71
N TYR A 238 13.44 17.50 13.54
CA TYR A 238 14.39 17.74 14.62
C TYR A 238 14.74 19.23 14.72
N TYR A 239 14.44 19.85 15.85
CA TYR A 239 14.77 21.24 16.12
C TYR A 239 16.15 21.32 16.78
N ILE A 240 17.15 21.78 16.03
CA ILE A 240 18.54 21.85 16.50
C ILE A 240 18.86 23.31 16.87
N PRO A 241 19.30 23.60 18.10
CA PRO A 241 19.65 24.95 18.51
C PRO A 241 20.66 25.60 17.55
N GLY A 242 20.38 26.84 17.14
CA GLY A 242 21.21 27.61 16.20
C GLY A 242 20.82 27.47 14.72
N PHE A 243 19.83 26.63 14.40
CA PHE A 243 19.24 26.53 13.06
C PHE A 243 17.88 27.23 13.02
N SER A 244 17.59 27.94 11.93
CA SER A 244 16.30 28.61 11.71
C SER A 244 15.20 27.64 11.27
N GLU A 245 15.56 26.54 10.62
CA GLU A 245 14.62 25.53 10.14
C GLU A 245 14.95 24.16 10.75
N PRO A 246 13.94 23.34 11.06
CA PRO A 246 14.17 21.99 11.57
C PRO A 246 14.72 21.08 10.49
N LEU A 247 15.54 20.10 10.90
CA LEU A 247 15.91 18.99 10.03
C LEU A 247 14.68 18.07 9.87
N LYS A 248 13.98 18.22 8.75
CA LYS A 248 12.80 17.41 8.41
C LYS A 248 13.17 16.21 7.55
N ARG A 249 12.59 15.06 7.85
CA ARG A 249 12.72 13.81 7.06
C ARG A 249 11.36 13.15 6.90
N GLU A 250 11.00 12.84 5.67
CA GLU A 250 9.90 11.93 5.38
C GLU A 250 10.31 10.50 5.73
N VAL A 251 9.47 9.80 6.47
CA VAL A 251 9.74 8.43 6.94
C VAL A 251 8.64 7.46 6.55
N ASN A 252 7.39 7.93 6.44
CA ASN A 252 6.23 7.16 6.00
C ASN A 252 6.18 5.73 6.57
N VAL A 253 6.21 5.60 7.90
CA VAL A 253 6.18 4.30 8.59
C VAL A 253 4.73 3.95 8.96
N TYR A 254 4.21 2.88 8.37
CA TYR A 254 2.83 2.41 8.58
C TYR A 254 2.71 0.88 8.63
N ASP A 255 3.72 0.15 8.18
CA ASP A 255 3.73 -1.31 8.23
C ASP A 255 4.52 -1.82 9.47
N PRO A 256 3.91 -2.63 10.35
CA PRO A 256 4.59 -3.17 11.52
C PRO A 256 5.80 -4.04 11.21
N ARG A 257 5.81 -4.79 10.10
CA ARG A 257 6.94 -5.64 9.73
C ARG A 257 8.10 -4.79 9.23
N GLU A 258 7.82 -3.77 8.43
CA GLU A 258 8.84 -2.80 8.02
C GLU A 258 9.41 -2.04 9.23
N ALA A 259 8.55 -1.59 10.13
CA ALA A 259 8.97 -0.92 11.36
C ALA A 259 9.84 -1.84 12.24
N GLN A 260 9.47 -3.12 12.36
CA GLN A 260 10.28 -4.11 13.07
C GLN A 260 11.64 -4.34 12.40
N ARG A 261 11.68 -4.53 11.07
CA ARG A 261 12.93 -4.67 10.30
C ARG A 261 13.84 -3.45 10.48
N PHE A 262 13.28 -2.24 10.56
CA PHE A 262 14.05 -1.04 10.87
C PHE A 262 14.68 -1.10 12.26
N LEU A 263 13.90 -1.49 13.29
CA LEU A 263 14.39 -1.65 14.66
C LEU A 263 15.50 -2.71 14.75
N ASP A 264 15.33 -3.85 14.09
CA ASP A 264 16.32 -4.94 14.09
C ASP A 264 17.63 -4.50 13.40
N ARG A 265 17.54 -3.77 12.28
CA ARG A 265 18.70 -3.16 11.60
C ARG A 265 19.39 -2.10 12.45
N LEU A 266 18.63 -1.36 13.24
CA LEU A 266 19.17 -0.35 14.15
C LEU A 266 19.95 -1.00 15.29
N GLN A 267 19.44 -2.12 15.84
CA GLN A 267 20.10 -2.88 16.90
C GLN A 267 21.36 -3.60 16.39
N SER A 268 21.30 -4.21 15.21
CA SER A 268 22.43 -4.95 14.61
C SER A 268 23.55 -4.05 14.07
N ASN A 269 23.33 -2.74 13.93
CA ASN A 269 24.33 -1.79 13.44
C ASN A 269 24.66 -0.71 14.50
N PRO A 270 25.67 -0.94 15.36
CA PRO A 270 26.05 -0.01 16.43
C PRO A 270 26.47 1.38 15.95
N LYS A 271 27.01 1.51 14.73
CA LYS A 271 27.36 2.81 14.15
C LYS A 271 26.07 3.60 13.87
N ARG A 272 25.12 2.99 13.16
CA ARG A 272 23.84 3.61 12.81
C ARG A 272 23.03 4.01 14.05
N LYS A 273 23.01 3.17 15.09
CA LYS A 273 22.36 3.52 16.38
C LYS A 273 22.99 4.77 17.00
N ARG A 274 24.32 4.81 17.11
CA ARG A 274 25.05 5.97 17.66
C ARG A 274 24.82 7.26 16.87
N ASP A 275 24.75 7.18 15.54
CA ASP A 275 24.49 8.35 14.69
C ASP A 275 23.07 8.90 14.92
N LEU A 276 22.07 8.03 15.06
CA LEU A 276 20.70 8.43 15.39
C LEU A 276 20.59 9.02 16.81
N GLU A 277 21.28 8.42 17.79
CA GLU A 277 21.33 8.95 19.16
C GLU A 277 21.98 10.32 19.24
N ARG A 278 23.01 10.59 18.41
CA ARG A 278 23.61 11.92 18.30
C ARG A 278 22.62 12.94 17.78
N LEU A 279 21.86 12.59 16.73
CA LEU A 279 20.83 13.46 16.18
C LEU A 279 19.74 13.78 17.22
N TYR A 280 19.30 12.77 17.97
CA TYR A 280 18.33 12.97 19.05
C TYR A 280 18.91 13.90 20.13
N ARG A 281 20.17 13.71 20.54
CA ARG A 281 20.82 14.58 21.53
C ARG A 281 20.97 16.03 21.05
N LEU A 282 21.26 16.25 19.77
CA LEU A 282 21.35 17.59 19.18
C LEU A 282 20.03 18.36 19.23
N SER A 283 18.90 17.65 19.27
CA SER A 283 17.55 18.22 19.41
C SER A 283 17.01 18.11 20.84
N ASN A 284 17.87 17.93 21.85
CA ASN A 284 17.48 17.73 23.26
C ASN A 284 16.51 16.55 23.48
N ASN A 285 16.56 15.56 22.58
CA ASN A 285 15.64 14.42 22.45
C ASN A 285 14.18 14.82 22.13
N ILE A 286 13.95 16.07 21.73
CA ILE A 286 12.64 16.63 21.39
C ILE A 286 12.51 16.67 19.88
N HIS A 287 11.47 16.04 19.36
CA HIS A 287 11.24 15.99 17.93
C HIS A 287 9.75 15.86 17.64
N SER A 288 9.32 16.45 16.53
CA SER A 288 7.91 16.48 16.15
C SER A 288 7.64 15.53 15.01
N HIS A 289 6.47 14.89 15.05
CA HIS A 289 6.02 13.93 14.04
C HIS A 289 4.63 14.32 13.57
N THR A 290 4.41 14.27 12.26
CA THR A 290 3.05 14.22 11.73
C THR A 290 2.55 12.78 11.83
N ILE A 291 1.55 12.55 12.69
CA ILE A 291 0.93 11.23 12.88
C ILE A 291 -0.47 11.25 12.33
N CYS A 292 -0.78 10.31 11.42
CA CYS A 292 -2.10 10.12 10.85
C CYS A 292 -2.75 8.85 11.39
N ALA A 293 -4.07 8.89 11.61
CA ALA A 293 -4.83 7.76 12.14
C ALA A 293 -6.05 7.42 11.25
N PRO A 294 -6.62 6.21 11.39
CA PRO A 294 -7.81 5.77 10.64
C PRO A 294 -9.05 6.62 10.92
N ASP A 295 -9.15 7.19 12.11
CA ASP A 295 -10.27 7.94 12.62
C ASP A 295 -9.82 8.83 13.80
N LYS A 296 -10.69 9.76 14.22
CA LYS A 296 -10.39 10.72 15.32
C LYS A 296 -10.25 10.03 16.70
N GLU A 297 -10.96 8.92 16.92
CA GLU A 297 -10.90 8.17 18.18
C GLU A 297 -9.53 7.49 18.31
N SER A 298 -9.08 6.82 17.26
CA SER A 298 -7.76 6.21 17.14
C SER A 298 -6.66 7.25 17.33
N LEU A 299 -6.77 8.45 16.73
CA LEU A 299 -5.82 9.55 16.94
C LEU A 299 -5.77 10.00 18.40
N SER A 300 -6.94 10.17 19.02
CA SER A 300 -7.06 10.57 20.43
C SER A 300 -6.44 9.51 21.35
N LYS A 301 -6.67 8.22 21.05
CA LYS A 301 -6.09 7.08 21.76
C LYS A 301 -4.57 7.04 21.64
N ILE A 302 -4.01 7.32 20.46
CA ILE A 302 -2.56 7.43 20.27
C ILE A 302 -1.98 8.50 21.21
N ILE A 303 -2.57 9.70 21.21
CA ILE A 303 -2.10 10.82 22.05
C ILE A 303 -2.18 10.46 23.53
N GLN A 304 -3.30 9.86 23.97
CA GLN A 304 -3.48 9.44 25.36
C GLN A 304 -2.46 8.37 25.80
N GLU A 305 -2.19 7.37 24.96
CA GLU A 305 -1.23 6.32 25.28
C GLU A 305 0.21 6.86 25.30
N LEU A 306 0.57 7.76 24.38
CA LEU A 306 1.87 8.44 24.40
C LEU A 306 2.05 9.30 25.65
N ASP A 307 1.01 10.01 26.08
CA ASP A 307 1.01 10.83 27.29
C ASP A 307 1.13 9.97 28.56
N LYS A 308 0.35 8.87 28.67
CA LYS A 308 0.45 7.92 29.78
C LYS A 308 1.85 7.31 29.93
N LYS A 309 2.59 7.18 28.82
CA LYS A 309 3.97 6.70 28.80
C LYS A 309 5.01 7.78 29.04
N GLY A 310 4.58 9.04 29.25
CA GLY A 310 5.48 10.18 29.45
C GLY A 310 6.30 10.54 28.22
N LEU A 311 5.85 10.14 27.02
CA LEU A 311 6.56 10.37 25.76
C LEU A 311 6.13 11.69 25.11
N LEU A 312 4.93 12.18 25.43
CA LEU A 312 4.40 13.43 24.91
C LEU A 312 5.11 14.62 25.55
N TYR A 313 5.64 15.51 24.72
CA TYR A 313 6.22 16.77 25.19
C TYR A 313 5.12 17.82 25.30
N LYS A 314 4.96 18.40 26.50
CA LYS A 314 3.96 19.43 26.83
C LYS A 314 4.61 20.78 27.16
N GLY A 315 5.80 21.06 26.63
CA GLY A 315 6.51 22.31 26.92
C GLY A 315 5.69 23.53 26.51
N GLU A 316 5.81 24.61 27.28
CA GLU A 316 5.32 25.95 26.93
C GLU A 316 6.12 26.51 25.75
N ASP A 317 5.87 26.04 24.54
CA ASP A 317 6.30 26.64 23.27
C ASP A 317 5.40 26.08 22.14
N ASP A 318 4.08 26.14 22.36
CA ASP A 318 3.13 26.23 21.24
C ASP A 318 3.17 27.70 20.78
N GLN A 319 4.12 28.05 19.91
CA GLN A 319 3.98 29.16 18.96
C GLN A 319 5.07 29.11 17.87
N PRO A 320 4.75 29.65 16.68
CA PRO A 320 5.11 29.14 15.36
C PRO A 320 6.56 29.34 14.92
#